data_AF-G9XVW4-F1
#
_entry.id   AF-G9XVW4-F1
#
_cell.length_a   1.000
_cell.length_b   1.000
_cell.length_c   1.000
_cell.angle_alpha   90.00
_cell.angle_beta   90.00
_cell.angle_gamma   90.00
#
_symmetry.space_group_name_H-M   'P 1'
#
loop_
_entity.id
_entity.type
_entity.pdbx_description
1 polymer ?
#
loop_
_entity_poly.entity_id
_entity_poly.type
_entity_poly.pdbx_seq_one_letter_code
_entity_poly.pdbx_strand_id
1 'polypeptide(L)'
;MGGGNRMKNIQLLDCTLRDGGYINNWAFGERTIKSMINSLIRSNVDMVEVGFLRDCVYDIDKTLFNNVSEAKNILPRHSVNTKFVLMSLHDKYSIDKLEENDGTIYAIRVTFHDYDVDEGLDFIRKVMEKGYRCFCNPINIMGYSDTQILTIIEKVNEIKPFGFSIVDTFGSMKRKDLLRLYYLCEKNLNPNITLGLHLHENMSLAFSLAQTFIENISSRDFVIDASLLGMGRVPGNLCMELIMDYLNDIGGERYNTSYALDAIEDHILKIRAKIAWGYSTEYYLSAKYNLHRNYAEYLLDKGKLTAKNIDHILSQIDKSKKTAFDANYVEKLYLNYQDRKVDDIQTIRNLKEKIGDKSVLILAPGKSLNTEKKKVDQYIKENAPYIFSANFFSESFPIDCAFFSNAKRFEDYAYIQDFIKNVVVTSNITKKDIEKVNYHDVHYGQVTTSNCVLMLINLLLRMGFHKVVLAGFDGYLENDHAYIDTSLESIRNVHSSNVEIIESLKKLEQHIEMEVLTESLYMQERDSYA
;
A
#
# COMPACT_ATOMS: atom_id res chain seq x y z
N MET A 1 3.30 52.43 23.76
CA MET A 1 2.99 51.25 24.60
C MET A 1 3.51 50.03 23.87
N GLY A 2 4.45 49.30 24.48
CA GLY A 2 5.22 48.26 23.83
C GLY A 2 4.36 47.06 23.45
N GLY A 3 4.23 46.80 22.14
CA GLY A 3 3.79 45.52 21.62
C GLY A 3 4.94 44.53 21.74
N GLY A 4 4.99 43.80 22.86
CA GLY A 4 5.86 42.63 22.97
C GLY A 4 5.49 41.63 21.88
N ASN A 5 6.38 41.43 20.92
CA ASN A 5 6.26 40.38 19.91
C ASN A 5 6.23 39.05 20.66
N ARG A 6 5.06 38.42 20.81
CA ARG A 6 4.94 37.09 21.44
C ARG A 6 5.76 36.14 20.55
N MET A 7 6.88 35.64 21.05
CA MET A 7 7.69 34.68 20.29
C MET A 7 6.82 33.48 19.91
N LYS A 8 6.97 33.04 18.65
CA LYS A 8 6.27 31.90 18.05
C LYS A 8 6.50 30.66 18.91
N ASN A 9 5.45 30.06 19.49
CA ASN A 9 5.57 28.79 20.20
C ASN A 9 5.26 27.63 19.24
N ILE A 10 6.29 27.19 18.51
CA ILE A 10 6.25 25.96 17.72
C ILE A 10 6.67 24.83 18.64
N GLN A 11 5.89 23.76 18.73
CA GLN A 11 6.18 22.58 19.54
C GLN A 11 6.25 21.33 18.67
N LEU A 12 7.12 20.39 19.02
CA LEU A 12 7.22 19.09 18.37
C LEU A 12 6.50 18.01 19.17
N LEU A 13 5.68 17.21 18.48
CA LEU A 13 5.04 16.03 19.04
C LEU A 13 5.60 14.77 18.37
N ASP A 14 6.23 13.90 19.15
CA ASP A 14 6.62 12.57 18.67
C ASP A 14 5.44 11.62 18.69
N CYS A 15 5.17 10.95 17.56
CA CYS A 15 4.12 9.95 17.42
C CYS A 15 4.66 8.55 17.11
N THR A 16 5.94 8.27 17.37
CA THR A 16 6.60 6.99 17.07
C THR A 16 5.89 5.82 17.76
N LEU A 17 5.51 5.99 19.03
CA LEU A 17 4.86 4.95 19.83
C LEU A 17 3.37 4.76 19.52
N ARG A 18 2.75 5.68 18.78
CA ARG A 18 1.33 5.63 18.40
C ARG A 18 1.16 5.29 16.93
N ASP A 19 1.66 6.14 16.03
CA ASP A 19 1.55 5.93 14.59
C ASP A 19 2.52 4.85 14.11
N GLY A 20 3.76 4.85 14.60
CA GLY A 20 4.73 3.80 14.31
C GLY A 20 4.24 2.41 14.73
N GLY A 21 3.34 2.33 15.71
CA GLY A 21 2.70 1.10 16.14
C GLY A 21 1.93 0.36 15.04
N TYR A 22 1.51 1.03 13.95
CA TYR A 22 0.94 0.35 12.78
C TYR A 22 1.92 -0.62 12.09
N ILE A 23 3.23 -0.43 12.27
CA ILE A 23 4.26 -1.28 11.66
C ILE A 23 4.42 -2.61 12.41
N ASN A 24 4.35 -2.59 13.74
CA ASN A 24 4.64 -3.74 14.61
C ASN A 24 3.47 -4.13 15.52
N ASN A 25 2.25 -3.73 15.19
CA ASN A 25 1.05 -3.97 15.99
C ASN A 25 1.19 -3.45 17.44
N TRP A 26 1.80 -2.27 17.59
CA TRP A 26 2.09 -1.59 18.85
C TRP A 26 2.97 -2.39 19.83
N ALA A 27 3.51 -3.55 19.42
CA ALA A 27 4.30 -4.44 20.25
C ALA A 27 5.79 -4.08 20.19
N PHE A 28 6.16 -3.02 20.90
CA PHE A 28 7.53 -2.53 20.97
C PHE A 28 8.36 -3.26 22.06
N GLY A 29 7.71 -3.79 23.09
CA GLY A 29 8.36 -4.34 24.29
C GLY A 29 8.62 -3.27 25.34
N GLU A 30 8.33 -3.56 26.61
CA GLU A 30 8.35 -2.61 27.74
C GLU A 30 9.67 -1.84 27.81
N ARG A 31 10.79 -2.57 27.72
CA ARG A 31 12.13 -1.98 27.79
C ARG A 31 12.38 -0.98 26.66
N THR A 32 11.96 -1.32 25.45
CA THR A 32 12.14 -0.48 24.26
C THR A 32 11.22 0.74 24.33
N ILE A 33 9.97 0.59 24.79
CA ILE A 33 9.05 1.70 25.04
C ILE A 33 9.66 2.71 26.02
N LYS A 34 10.07 2.24 27.21
CA LYS A 34 10.68 3.08 28.24
C LYS A 34 11.98 3.74 27.77
N SER A 35 12.80 3.01 27.01
CA SER A 35 14.04 3.55 26.46
C SER A 35 13.78 4.66 25.45
N MET A 36 12.84 4.46 24.51
CA MET A 36 12.50 5.48 23.51
C MET A 36 11.91 6.74 24.16
N ILE A 37 11.00 6.59 25.13
CA ILE A 37 10.46 7.72 25.90
C ILE A 37 11.59 8.51 26.56
N ASN A 38 12.53 7.83 27.21
CA ASN A 38 13.66 8.49 27.85
C ASN A 38 14.56 9.22 26.85
N SER A 39 14.83 8.63 25.67
CA SER A 39 15.60 9.30 24.62
C SER A 39 14.88 10.54 24.08
N LEU A 40 13.57 10.50 23.87
CA LEU A 40 12.78 11.66 23.44
C LEU A 40 12.75 12.78 24.50
N ILE A 41 12.69 12.43 25.79
CA ILE A 41 12.83 13.39 26.89
C ILE A 41 14.21 14.05 26.89
N ARG A 42 15.28 13.26 26.74
CA ARG A 42 16.66 13.78 26.65
C ARG A 42 16.89 14.62 25.39
N SER A 43 16.14 14.33 24.33
CA SER A 43 16.08 15.12 23.09
C SER A 43 15.35 16.46 23.26
N ASN A 44 14.72 16.69 24.42
CA ASN A 44 13.91 17.85 24.73
C ASN A 44 12.69 18.02 23.79
N VAL A 45 12.13 16.90 23.31
CA VAL A 45 10.87 16.91 22.54
C VAL A 45 9.74 17.42 23.43
N ASP A 46 8.86 18.27 22.91
CA ASP A 46 7.83 18.94 23.70
C ASP A 46 6.73 18.00 24.15
N MET A 47 6.27 17.12 23.24
CA MET A 47 5.21 16.16 23.51
C MET A 47 5.58 14.78 22.96
N VAL A 48 5.26 13.72 23.69
CA VAL A 48 5.39 12.34 23.22
C VAL A 48 4.03 11.67 23.31
N GLU A 49 3.52 11.23 22.16
CA GLU A 49 2.28 10.47 22.05
C GLU A 49 2.58 8.99 22.27
N VAL A 50 2.23 8.49 23.46
CA VAL A 50 2.73 7.22 23.98
C VAL A 50 1.89 6.00 23.62
N GLY A 51 0.81 6.18 22.85
CA GLY A 51 -0.06 5.10 22.39
C GLY A 51 -1.52 5.48 22.24
N PHE A 52 -2.37 4.46 22.18
CA PHE A 52 -3.83 4.60 22.09
C PHE A 52 -4.55 4.28 23.40
N LEU A 53 -5.62 5.02 23.68
CA LEU A 53 -6.73 4.57 24.50
C LEU A 53 -7.72 3.80 23.62
N ARG A 54 -7.92 2.52 23.93
CA ARG A 54 -8.75 1.60 23.17
C ARG A 54 -9.37 0.54 24.06
N ASP A 55 -10.55 0.05 23.70
CA ASP A 55 -11.11 -1.13 24.35
C ASP A 55 -10.27 -2.36 24.01
N CYS A 56 -9.35 -2.74 24.90
CA CYS A 56 -8.41 -3.84 24.71
C CYS A 56 -8.02 -4.52 26.02
N VAL A 57 -7.34 -5.67 25.90
CA VAL A 57 -6.62 -6.30 27.01
C VAL A 57 -5.26 -5.65 27.12
N TYR A 58 -4.93 -5.16 28.31
CA TYR A 58 -3.65 -4.52 28.60
C TYR A 58 -2.48 -5.50 28.50
N ASP A 59 -1.39 -5.02 27.92
CA ASP A 59 -0.12 -5.73 27.78
C ASP A 59 1.01 -4.69 27.93
N ILE A 60 1.90 -4.90 28.91
CA ILE A 60 3.00 -3.97 29.22
C ILE A 60 3.98 -3.81 28.06
N ASP A 61 4.04 -4.79 27.16
CA ASP A 61 4.88 -4.76 25.97
C ASP A 61 4.25 -3.98 24.80
N LYS A 62 3.04 -3.46 24.98
CA LYS A 62 2.29 -2.74 23.96
C LYS A 62 1.92 -1.31 24.37
N THR A 63 1.81 -0.44 23.37
CA THR A 63 1.33 0.94 23.53
C THR A 63 -0.18 1.06 23.26
N LEU A 64 -0.95 0.13 23.83
CA LEU A 64 -2.41 0.10 23.81
C LEU A 64 -2.92 0.01 25.25
N PHE A 65 -3.77 0.95 25.64
CA PHE A 65 -4.23 1.09 27.02
C PHE A 65 -5.74 1.15 27.08
N ASN A 66 -6.32 0.44 28.03
CA ASN A 66 -7.75 0.48 28.30
C ASN A 66 -8.14 1.65 29.22
N ASN A 67 -7.17 2.27 29.90
CA ASN A 67 -7.33 3.48 30.72
C ASN A 67 -5.98 4.19 30.91
N VAL A 68 -5.98 5.35 31.57
CA VAL A 68 -4.79 6.16 31.77
C VAL A 68 -3.87 5.52 32.83
N SER A 69 -4.41 4.90 33.87
CA SER A 69 -3.63 4.19 34.90
C SER A 69 -2.71 3.10 34.33
N GLU A 70 -3.12 2.40 33.28
CA GLU A 70 -2.28 1.44 32.56
C GLU A 70 -1.11 2.13 31.84
N ALA A 71 -1.36 3.25 31.16
CA ALA A 71 -0.32 4.02 30.49
C ALA A 71 0.76 4.52 31.47
N LYS A 72 0.41 4.80 32.73
CA LYS A 72 1.38 5.25 33.76
C LYS A 72 2.51 4.24 34.00
N ASN A 73 2.31 2.96 33.73
CA ASN A 73 3.31 1.91 33.97
C ASN A 73 4.55 2.03 33.08
N ILE A 74 4.43 2.69 31.92
CA ILE A 74 5.53 2.92 30.97
C ILE A 74 6.15 4.33 31.09
N LEU A 75 5.50 5.23 31.82
CA LEU A 75 5.92 6.63 31.93
C LEU A 75 6.94 6.81 33.06
N PRO A 76 7.88 7.77 32.92
CA PRO A 76 8.73 8.16 34.03
C PRO A 76 7.90 8.89 35.10
N ARG A 77 8.35 8.80 36.36
CA ARG A 77 7.68 9.50 37.48
C ARG A 77 7.68 11.02 37.34
N HIS A 78 8.72 11.58 36.71
CA HIS A 78 8.86 13.01 36.50
C HIS A 78 9.46 13.31 35.13
N SER A 79 8.85 14.26 34.43
CA SER A 79 9.40 14.91 33.23
C SER A 79 9.14 16.41 33.33
N VAL A 80 10.17 17.22 33.19
CA VAL A 80 10.07 18.68 33.38
C VAL A 80 9.50 19.33 32.12
N ASN A 81 10.18 19.16 30.99
CA ASN A 81 9.86 19.85 29.73
C ASN A 81 8.89 19.05 28.86
N THR A 82 9.13 17.75 28.69
CA THR A 82 8.34 16.87 27.82
C THR A 82 7.02 16.47 28.46
N LYS A 83 5.94 16.55 27.70
CA LYS A 83 4.57 16.19 28.09
C LYS A 83 4.13 14.90 27.40
N PHE A 84 3.24 14.13 28.03
CA PHE A 84 2.74 12.87 27.46
C PHE A 84 1.33 13.03 26.93
N VAL A 85 1.06 12.44 25.78
CA VAL A 85 -0.20 12.54 25.04
C VAL A 85 -0.67 11.13 24.70
N LEU A 86 -1.98 10.92 24.66
CA LEU A 86 -2.60 9.69 24.16
C LEU A 86 -3.57 10.02 23.02
N MET A 87 -3.80 9.06 22.13
CA MET A 87 -4.84 9.18 21.10
C MET A 87 -6.01 8.24 21.39
N SER A 88 -7.23 8.63 21.02
CA SER A 88 -8.40 7.76 21.05
C SER A 88 -9.24 7.95 19.79
N LEU A 89 -9.82 6.85 19.32
CA LEU A 89 -10.83 6.87 18.27
C LEU A 89 -12.19 6.82 18.96
N HIS A 90 -13.07 7.76 18.63
CA HIS A 90 -14.36 7.91 19.28
C HIS A 90 -15.22 6.62 19.22
N ASP A 91 -15.04 5.79 18.19
CA ASP A 91 -15.79 4.55 17.94
C ASP A 91 -15.09 3.27 18.42
N LYS A 92 -13.87 3.36 18.97
CA LYS A 92 -13.07 2.21 19.45
C LYS A 92 -12.79 2.22 20.95
N TYR A 93 -13.32 3.21 21.68
CA TYR A 93 -13.05 3.37 23.09
C TYR A 93 -14.29 3.83 23.86
N SER A 94 -14.60 3.14 24.96
CA SER A 94 -15.65 3.58 25.86
C SER A 94 -15.15 4.67 26.79
N ILE A 95 -15.78 5.85 26.70
CA ILE A 95 -15.43 7.03 27.50
C ILE A 95 -15.58 6.80 29.01
N ASP A 96 -16.42 5.86 29.44
CA ASP A 96 -16.63 5.53 30.86
C ASP A 96 -15.38 4.92 31.51
N LYS A 97 -14.44 4.41 30.71
CA LYS A 97 -13.15 3.88 31.17
C LYS A 97 -12.10 4.97 31.34
N LEU A 98 -12.36 6.19 30.86
CA LEU A 98 -11.47 7.32 31.05
C LEU A 98 -11.63 7.87 32.47
N GLU A 99 -10.56 7.74 33.25
CA GLU A 99 -10.47 8.27 34.61
C GLU A 99 -10.47 9.81 34.62
N GLU A 100 -10.68 10.44 35.77
CA GLU A 100 -10.49 11.89 35.89
C GLU A 100 -9.01 12.25 35.69
N ASN A 101 -8.74 13.39 35.07
CA ASN A 101 -7.38 13.81 34.77
C ASN A 101 -6.59 14.15 36.04
N ASP A 102 -5.59 13.34 36.36
CA ASP A 102 -4.66 13.56 37.48
C ASP A 102 -3.42 14.38 37.10
N GLY A 103 -3.33 14.83 35.84
CA GLY A 103 -2.23 15.62 35.31
C GLY A 103 -1.08 14.81 34.70
N THR A 104 -1.12 13.47 34.77
CA THR A 104 -0.08 12.62 34.18
C THR A 104 -0.06 12.68 32.65
N ILE A 105 -1.25 12.69 32.04
CA ILE A 105 -1.43 12.85 30.59
C ILE A 105 -1.82 14.29 30.32
N TYR A 106 -1.03 14.98 29.51
CA TYR A 106 -1.19 16.40 29.24
C TYR A 106 -2.41 16.69 28.37
N ALA A 107 -2.64 15.84 27.36
CA ALA A 107 -3.76 15.95 26.44
C ALA A 107 -4.15 14.58 25.87
N ILE A 108 -5.41 14.47 25.43
CA ILE A 108 -5.91 13.35 24.62
C ILE A 108 -6.21 13.88 23.23
N ARG A 109 -5.83 13.14 22.20
CA ARG A 109 -6.13 13.46 20.79
C ARG A 109 -7.28 12.59 20.34
N VAL A 110 -8.34 13.19 19.82
CA VAL A 110 -9.53 12.46 19.38
C VAL A 110 -9.62 12.52 17.87
N THR A 111 -9.67 11.35 17.24
CA THR A 111 -9.82 11.22 15.79
C THR A 111 -11.21 10.72 15.40
N PHE A 112 -11.71 11.24 14.28
CA PHE A 112 -13.01 10.88 13.70
C PHE A 112 -13.00 11.14 12.19
N HIS A 113 -13.94 10.50 11.49
CA HIS A 113 -14.11 10.63 10.04
C HIS A 113 -15.10 11.74 9.67
N ASP A 114 -15.18 12.06 8.37
CA ASP A 114 -16.07 13.08 7.81
C ASP A 114 -17.56 12.80 8.01
N TYR A 115 -17.92 11.53 8.15
CA TYR A 115 -19.30 11.09 8.35
C TYR A 115 -19.70 10.98 9.84
N ASP A 116 -18.76 11.03 10.79
CA ASP A 116 -19.00 10.91 12.25
C ASP A 116 -18.54 12.17 13.03
N VAL A 117 -18.66 13.34 12.41
CA VAL A 117 -18.15 14.60 12.99
C VAL A 117 -18.83 14.93 14.31
N ASP A 118 -20.15 14.78 14.40
CA ASP A 118 -20.90 15.19 15.58
C ASP A 118 -20.64 14.26 16.77
N GLU A 119 -20.53 12.96 16.52
CA GLU A 119 -20.14 11.94 17.49
C GLU A 119 -18.71 12.17 18.00
N GLY A 120 -17.77 12.46 17.09
CA GLY A 120 -16.39 12.79 17.44
C GLY A 120 -16.27 14.05 18.30
N LEU A 121 -17.04 15.09 17.97
CA LEU A 121 -17.08 16.34 18.75
C LEU A 121 -17.75 16.16 20.11
N ASP A 122 -18.78 15.34 20.22
CA ASP A 122 -19.39 14.98 21.50
C ASP A 122 -18.41 14.20 22.40
N PHE A 123 -17.67 13.27 21.81
CA PHE A 123 -16.61 12.56 22.50
C PHE A 123 -15.53 13.50 23.06
N ILE A 124 -15.12 14.52 22.28
CA ILE A 124 -14.19 15.57 22.74
C ILE A 124 -14.74 16.32 23.96
N ARG A 125 -16.03 16.68 23.96
CA ARG A 125 -16.65 17.36 25.12
C ARG A 125 -16.54 16.50 26.38
N LYS A 126 -16.88 15.21 26.28
CA LYS A 126 -16.79 14.27 27.41
C LYS A 126 -15.36 14.07 27.91
N VAL A 127 -14.38 14.01 27.02
CA VAL A 127 -12.95 13.99 27.39
C VAL A 127 -12.55 15.25 28.16
N MET A 128 -13.07 16.42 27.76
CA MET A 128 -12.81 17.69 28.45
C MET A 128 -13.53 17.79 29.80
N GLU A 129 -14.73 17.21 29.93
CA GLU A 129 -15.47 17.12 31.21
C GLU A 129 -14.68 16.31 32.26
N LYS A 130 -13.91 15.30 31.83
CA LYS A 130 -12.93 14.57 32.66
C LYS A 130 -11.68 15.38 33.04
N GLY A 131 -11.61 16.65 32.64
CA GLY A 131 -10.51 17.57 32.95
C GLY A 131 -9.28 17.45 32.03
N TYR A 132 -9.33 16.69 30.94
CA TYR A 132 -8.23 16.62 29.98
C TYR A 132 -8.24 17.80 29.01
N ARG A 133 -7.05 18.23 28.59
CA ARG A 133 -6.91 18.98 27.34
C ARG A 133 -7.20 18.02 26.19
N CYS A 134 -7.84 18.51 25.13
CA CYS A 134 -8.16 17.69 23.97
C CYS A 134 -7.67 18.32 22.67
N PHE A 135 -7.13 17.51 21.76
CA PHE A 135 -6.99 17.89 20.35
C PHE A 135 -8.13 17.28 19.53
N CYS A 136 -8.63 18.07 18.58
CA CYS A 136 -9.57 17.65 17.56
C CYS A 136 -8.80 17.29 16.28
N ASN A 137 -8.83 16.03 15.88
CA ASN A 137 -8.03 15.48 14.78
C ASN A 137 -8.92 14.86 13.70
N PRO A 138 -9.63 15.66 12.88
CA PRO A 138 -10.43 15.13 11.79
C PRO A 138 -9.55 14.42 10.76
N ILE A 139 -9.92 13.20 10.40
CA ILE A 139 -9.23 12.38 9.40
C ILE A 139 -9.73 12.79 8.01
N ASN A 140 -8.84 12.70 7.00
CA ASN A 140 -9.11 12.96 5.59
C ASN A 140 -9.56 14.41 5.28
N ILE A 141 -9.05 15.42 5.99
CA ILE A 141 -9.46 16.82 5.82
C ILE A 141 -9.32 17.34 4.36
N MET A 142 -8.45 16.71 3.57
CA MET A 142 -8.28 16.96 2.14
C MET A 142 -9.52 16.65 1.29
N GLY A 143 -10.42 15.77 1.75
CA GLY A 143 -11.67 15.43 1.08
C GLY A 143 -12.80 16.46 1.28
N TYR A 144 -12.64 17.42 2.19
CA TYR A 144 -13.70 18.33 2.61
C TYR A 144 -13.71 19.57 1.71
N SER A 145 -14.91 20.04 1.38
CA SER A 145 -15.11 21.38 0.81
C SER A 145 -14.79 22.46 1.83
N ASP A 146 -14.49 23.68 1.36
CA ASP A 146 -14.25 24.84 2.23
C ASP A 146 -15.41 25.07 3.20
N THR A 147 -16.66 24.92 2.75
CA THR A 147 -17.85 25.06 3.60
C THR A 147 -17.88 24.02 4.72
N GLN A 148 -17.58 22.75 4.42
CA GLN A 148 -17.55 21.70 5.45
C GLN A 148 -16.45 21.98 6.49
N ILE A 149 -15.27 22.43 6.05
CA ILE A 149 -14.18 22.81 6.96
C ILE A 149 -14.62 23.97 7.86
N LEU A 150 -15.27 25.00 7.31
CA LEU A 150 -15.77 26.13 8.09
C LEU A 150 -16.82 25.72 9.11
N THR A 151 -17.77 24.85 8.75
CA THR A 151 -18.77 24.31 9.68
C THR A 151 -18.11 23.54 10.83
N ILE A 152 -17.06 22.76 10.56
CA ILE A 152 -16.31 22.08 11.63
C ILE A 152 -15.60 23.09 12.52
N ILE A 153 -14.95 24.10 11.94
CA ILE A 153 -14.29 25.16 12.70
C ILE A 153 -15.28 25.91 13.60
N GLU A 154 -16.48 26.20 13.13
CA GLU A 154 -17.55 26.82 13.93
C GLU A 154 -17.90 25.96 15.16
N LYS A 155 -18.18 24.67 14.97
CA LYS A 155 -18.46 23.75 16.09
C LYS A 155 -17.26 23.61 17.03
N VAL A 156 -16.04 23.56 16.50
CA VAL A 156 -14.80 23.51 17.29
C VAL A 156 -14.62 24.79 18.11
N ASN A 157 -14.99 25.96 17.58
CA ASN A 157 -14.94 27.23 18.30
C ASN A 157 -15.94 27.33 19.45
N GLU A 158 -17.06 26.61 19.37
CA GLU A 158 -18.01 26.48 20.48
C GLU A 158 -17.44 25.62 21.61
N ILE A 159 -16.81 24.50 21.25
CA ILE A 159 -16.23 23.53 22.21
C ILE A 159 -14.94 24.07 22.84
N LYS A 160 -14.13 24.80 22.08
CA LYS A 160 -12.81 25.35 22.46
C LYS A 160 -11.85 24.27 22.99
N PRO A 161 -11.57 23.21 22.21
CA PRO A 161 -10.54 22.24 22.58
C PRO A 161 -9.16 22.92 22.64
N PHE A 162 -8.18 22.24 23.23
CA PHE A 162 -6.81 22.74 23.31
C PHE A 162 -6.18 22.94 21.93
N GLY A 163 -6.46 22.04 20.98
CA GLY A 163 -5.97 22.16 19.63
C GLY A 163 -6.89 21.56 18.57
N PHE A 164 -6.64 21.94 17.32
CA PHE A 164 -7.25 21.40 16.11
C PHE A 164 -6.13 21.04 15.13
N SER A 165 -6.14 19.86 14.53
CA SER A 165 -5.06 19.41 13.64
C SER A 165 -5.47 19.36 12.17
N ILE A 166 -4.60 19.85 11.30
CA ILE A 166 -4.59 19.56 9.87
C ILE A 166 -3.87 18.23 9.68
N VAL A 167 -4.54 17.21 9.11
CA VAL A 167 -4.01 15.85 8.96
C VAL A 167 -4.00 15.42 7.50
N ASP A 168 -2.81 15.17 6.94
CA ASP A 168 -2.63 14.66 5.56
C ASP A 168 -2.77 13.14 5.49
N THR A 169 -3.96 12.62 5.78
CA THR A 169 -4.22 11.17 5.95
C THR A 169 -3.74 10.28 4.79
N PHE A 170 -3.78 10.76 3.55
CA PHE A 170 -3.37 9.98 2.37
C PHE A 170 -1.99 10.39 1.83
N GLY A 171 -1.27 11.29 2.51
CA GLY A 171 0.02 11.80 2.05
C GLY A 171 -0.06 12.50 0.69
N SER A 172 -1.22 13.05 0.36
CA SER A 172 -1.56 13.61 -0.96
C SER A 172 -1.47 15.13 -1.00
N MET A 173 -1.30 15.76 0.16
CA MET A 173 -1.26 17.20 0.31
C MET A 173 -0.09 17.79 -0.46
N LYS A 174 -0.35 18.85 -1.22
CA LYS A 174 0.69 19.68 -1.83
C LYS A 174 0.72 21.04 -1.16
N ARG A 175 1.77 21.82 -1.47
CA ARG A 175 1.98 23.16 -0.91
C ARG A 175 0.75 24.06 -0.97
N LYS A 176 0.04 24.08 -2.12
CA LYS A 176 -1.16 24.91 -2.30
C LYS A 176 -2.32 24.45 -1.39
N ASP A 177 -2.46 23.15 -1.20
CA ASP A 177 -3.52 22.58 -0.35
C ASP A 177 -3.25 22.86 1.12
N LEU A 178 -2.01 22.70 1.57
CA LEU A 178 -1.56 23.06 2.91
C LEU A 178 -1.85 24.53 3.20
N LEU A 179 -1.46 25.44 2.30
CA LEU A 179 -1.68 26.87 2.49
C LEU A 179 -3.18 27.21 2.52
N ARG A 180 -4.00 26.59 1.67
CA ARG A 180 -5.47 26.76 1.71
C ARG A 180 -6.02 26.38 3.09
N LEU A 181 -5.71 25.18 3.58
CA LEU A 181 -6.18 24.69 4.87
C LEU A 181 -5.66 25.54 6.03
N TYR A 182 -4.38 25.91 5.99
CA TYR A 182 -3.76 26.80 6.97
C TYR A 182 -4.50 28.14 7.05
N TYR A 183 -4.73 28.83 5.94
CA TYR A 183 -5.40 30.13 5.95
C TYR A 183 -6.87 30.04 6.35
N LEU A 184 -7.58 28.97 5.98
CA LEU A 184 -8.94 28.71 6.48
C LEU A 184 -8.95 28.58 8.00
N CYS A 185 -8.04 27.78 8.56
CA CYS A 185 -7.93 27.61 10.01
C CYS A 185 -7.50 28.92 10.69
N GLU A 186 -6.44 29.55 10.22
CA GLU A 186 -5.88 30.73 10.86
C GLU A 186 -6.84 31.91 10.92
N LYS A 187 -7.71 32.08 9.91
CA LYS A 187 -8.70 33.17 9.86
C LYS A 187 -9.98 32.91 10.63
N ASN A 188 -10.38 31.65 10.80
CA ASN A 188 -11.71 31.31 11.33
C ASN A 188 -11.66 30.58 12.67
N LEU A 189 -10.57 29.89 13.00
CA LEU A 189 -10.39 29.20 14.27
C LEU A 189 -10.09 30.21 15.38
N ASN A 190 -10.70 30.04 16.55
CA ASN A 190 -10.47 30.89 17.72
C ASN A 190 -8.97 30.96 18.03
N PRO A 191 -8.35 32.15 18.16
CA PRO A 191 -6.90 32.32 18.27
C PRO A 191 -6.24 31.60 19.45
N ASN A 192 -7.02 31.20 20.47
CA ASN A 192 -6.52 30.46 21.62
C ASN A 192 -6.45 28.94 21.42
N ILE A 193 -6.97 28.42 20.29
CA ILE A 193 -6.88 27.01 19.93
C ILE A 193 -5.57 26.77 19.19
N THR A 194 -4.74 25.85 19.66
CA THR A 194 -3.47 25.48 19.02
C THR A 194 -3.73 24.83 17.65
N LEU A 195 -2.97 25.20 16.60
CA LEU A 195 -3.08 24.53 15.31
C LEU A 195 -2.02 23.43 15.18
N GLY A 196 -2.47 22.19 15.02
CA GLY A 196 -1.63 21.03 14.80
C GLY A 196 -1.41 20.73 13.31
N LEU A 197 -0.28 20.11 12.97
CA LEU A 197 0.02 19.62 11.63
C LEU A 197 0.55 18.18 11.71
N HIS A 198 -0.09 17.27 10.99
CA HIS A 198 0.34 15.88 10.85
C HIS A 198 0.46 15.52 9.36
N LEU A 199 1.66 15.11 8.94
CA LEU A 199 2.00 14.88 7.54
C LEU A 199 2.53 13.46 7.32
N HIS A 200 2.13 12.86 6.19
CA HIS A 200 2.59 11.55 5.76
C HIS A 200 3.53 11.64 4.55
N GLU A 201 4.35 10.61 4.36
CA GLU A 201 5.51 10.63 3.45
C GLU A 201 5.20 10.09 2.03
N ASN A 202 3.92 9.93 1.65
CA ASN A 202 3.54 9.22 0.42
C ASN A 202 4.05 9.85 -0.87
N MET A 203 4.20 11.17 -0.89
CA MET A 203 4.78 11.91 -2.00
C MET A 203 6.20 12.42 -1.71
N SER A 204 6.79 12.00 -0.59
CA SER A 204 8.05 12.52 -0.06
C SER A 204 8.08 14.04 0.12
N LEU A 205 6.99 14.60 0.66
CA LEU A 205 6.79 16.04 0.82
C LEU A 205 6.71 16.50 2.27
N ALA A 206 6.67 15.60 3.27
CA ALA A 206 6.33 16.00 4.64
C ALA A 206 7.29 17.06 5.19
N PHE A 207 8.60 16.89 4.99
CA PHE A 207 9.60 17.85 5.46
C PHE A 207 9.44 19.22 4.79
N SER A 208 9.28 19.27 3.46
CA SER A 208 9.09 20.52 2.72
C SER A 208 7.79 21.24 3.08
N LEU A 209 6.72 20.48 3.33
CA LEU A 209 5.43 21.01 3.78
C LEU A 209 5.52 21.56 5.21
N ALA A 210 6.22 20.88 6.12
CA ALA A 210 6.45 21.37 7.47
C ALA A 210 7.23 22.69 7.48
N GLN A 211 8.29 22.81 6.67
CA GLN A 211 9.03 24.06 6.48
C GLN A 211 8.12 25.17 5.95
N THR A 212 7.33 24.88 4.89
CA THR A 212 6.36 25.85 4.35
C THR A 212 5.38 26.31 5.42
N PHE A 213 4.87 25.39 6.24
CA PHE A 213 3.94 25.72 7.31
C PHE A 213 4.60 26.67 8.31
N ILE A 214 5.80 26.32 8.80
CA ILE A 214 6.58 27.12 9.76
C ILE A 214 6.85 28.54 9.25
N GLU A 215 7.20 28.69 7.98
CA GLU A 215 7.48 29.99 7.35
C GLU A 215 6.24 30.90 7.26
N ASN A 216 5.04 30.32 7.20
CA ASN A 216 3.78 31.07 7.06
C ASN A 216 3.05 31.33 8.39
N ILE A 217 3.54 30.77 9.50
CA ILE A 217 2.98 30.93 10.84
C ILE A 217 2.90 32.43 11.23
N SER A 218 1.72 32.85 11.69
CA SER A 218 1.47 34.20 12.18
C SER A 218 1.64 34.32 13.71
N SER A 219 0.58 34.13 14.50
CA SER A 219 0.49 34.59 15.90
C SER A 219 -0.06 33.56 16.88
N ARG A 220 -0.46 32.38 16.38
CA ARG A 220 -1.01 31.25 17.14
C ARG A 220 0.09 30.32 17.65
N ASP A 221 -0.23 29.47 18.62
CA ASP A 221 0.61 28.33 19.01
C ASP A 221 0.44 27.16 18.01
N PHE A 222 1.52 26.44 17.73
CA PHE A 222 1.53 25.35 16.75
C PHE A 222 2.17 24.09 17.28
N VAL A 223 1.65 22.94 16.86
CA VAL A 223 2.22 21.62 17.14
C VAL A 223 2.47 20.91 15.81
N ILE A 224 3.69 20.42 15.60
CA ILE A 224 4.05 19.63 14.42
C ILE A 224 4.34 18.20 14.88
N ASP A 225 3.58 17.27 14.32
CA ASP A 225 3.79 15.84 14.54
C ASP A 225 4.96 15.34 13.68
N ALA A 226 5.82 14.54 14.29
CA ALA A 226 6.85 13.78 13.61
C ALA A 226 7.11 12.45 14.33
N SER A 227 7.95 11.60 13.77
CA SER A 227 8.36 10.32 14.37
C SER A 227 9.79 10.00 14.01
N LEU A 228 10.49 9.28 14.89
CA LEU A 228 11.87 8.83 14.68
C LEU A 228 11.98 8.06 13.36
N LEU A 229 12.88 8.48 12.47
CA LEU A 229 13.07 7.90 11.12
C LEU A 229 11.77 7.81 10.30
N GLY A 230 10.82 8.73 10.56
CA GLY A 230 9.51 8.74 9.91
C GLY A 230 8.66 7.51 10.19
N MET A 231 8.94 6.77 11.28
CA MET A 231 8.20 5.56 11.62
C MET A 231 6.72 5.83 11.86
N GLY A 232 5.88 5.33 10.96
CA GLY A 232 4.44 5.54 10.96
C GLY A 232 3.75 4.58 10.01
N ARG A 233 2.43 4.71 9.91
CA ARG A 233 1.65 4.02 8.89
C ARG A 233 2.31 4.19 7.52
N VAL A 234 2.66 3.07 6.87
CA VAL A 234 3.42 3.07 5.60
C VAL A 234 2.73 4.00 4.60
N PRO A 235 3.48 4.95 4.00
CA PRO A 235 4.95 5.02 3.88
C PRO A 235 5.71 5.73 5.01
N GLY A 236 5.02 6.26 6.03
CA GLY A 236 5.64 6.91 7.19
C GLY A 236 5.15 8.34 7.42
N ASN A 237 5.78 9.01 8.38
CA ASN A 237 5.49 10.40 8.76
C ASN A 237 6.70 11.29 8.49
N LEU A 238 6.55 12.59 8.79
CA LEU A 238 7.68 13.51 8.96
C LEU A 238 8.74 12.90 9.90
N CYS A 239 10.01 12.91 9.46
CA CYS A 239 11.13 12.50 10.28
C CYS A 239 11.41 13.49 11.41
N MET A 240 11.38 13.01 12.65
CA MET A 240 11.59 13.80 13.87
C MET A 240 12.99 14.43 13.90
N GLU A 241 14.01 13.66 13.56
CA GLU A 241 15.40 14.11 13.55
C GLU A 241 15.64 15.26 12.56
N LEU A 242 14.96 15.25 11.41
CA LEU A 242 15.09 16.30 10.40
C LEU A 242 14.41 17.60 10.82
N ILE A 243 13.20 17.51 11.41
CA ILE A 243 12.47 18.71 11.84
C ILE A 243 13.08 19.34 13.11
N MET A 244 13.64 18.53 14.01
CA MET A 244 14.42 19.02 15.16
C MET A 244 15.62 19.85 14.69
N ASP A 245 16.39 19.33 13.73
CA ASP A 245 17.57 20.00 13.17
C ASP A 245 17.19 21.34 12.51
N TYR A 246 16.15 21.32 11.66
CA TYR A 246 15.64 22.54 11.03
C TYR A 246 15.17 23.60 12.04
N LEU A 247 14.47 23.20 13.12
CA LEU A 247 14.04 24.14 14.15
C LEU A 247 15.21 24.71 14.96
N ASN A 248 16.27 23.91 15.17
CA ASN A 248 17.50 24.40 15.80
C ASN A 248 18.19 25.46 14.93
N ASP A 249 18.27 25.23 13.62
CA ASP A 249 18.89 26.17 12.67
C ASP A 249 18.20 27.54 12.66
N ILE A 250 16.85 27.57 12.72
CA ILE A 250 16.09 28.82 12.62
C ILE A 250 15.73 29.46 13.97
N GLY A 251 15.77 28.69 15.07
CA GLY A 251 15.25 29.07 16.38
C GLY A 251 16.23 28.96 17.55
N GLY A 252 17.48 28.53 17.29
CA GLY A 252 18.49 28.21 18.30
C GLY A 252 18.41 26.77 18.82
N GLU A 253 19.49 26.26 19.42
CA GLU A 253 19.65 24.87 19.90
C GLU A 253 18.65 24.49 21.03
N ARG A 254 17.38 24.22 20.68
CA ARG A 254 16.33 23.80 21.61
C ARG A 254 16.27 22.29 21.76
N TYR A 255 16.52 21.56 20.68
CA TYR A 255 16.37 20.11 20.60
C TYR A 255 17.73 19.43 20.51
N ASN A 256 17.91 18.30 21.21
CA ASN A 256 19.13 17.52 21.14
C ASN A 256 18.93 16.32 20.20
N THR A 257 19.37 16.46 18.95
CA THR A 257 19.19 15.44 17.90
C THR A 257 19.99 14.16 18.16
N SER A 258 21.11 14.21 18.90
CA SER A 258 21.95 13.04 19.16
C SER A 258 21.18 11.92 19.89
N TYR A 259 20.34 12.26 20.86
CA TYR A 259 19.54 11.24 21.57
C TYR A 259 18.43 10.64 20.71
N ALA A 260 17.88 11.40 19.76
CA ALA A 260 16.93 10.87 18.78
C ALA A 260 17.63 9.91 17.82
N LEU A 261 18.84 10.24 17.35
CA LEU A 261 19.66 9.38 16.50
C LEU A 261 20.08 8.09 17.22
N ASP A 262 20.49 8.16 18.49
CA ASP A 262 20.78 6.97 19.31
C ASP A 262 19.55 6.05 19.41
N ALA A 263 18.36 6.61 19.64
CA ALA A 263 17.12 5.83 19.70
C ALA A 263 16.77 5.17 18.36
N ILE A 264 17.08 5.85 17.23
CA ILE A 264 16.91 5.30 15.89
C ILE A 264 17.80 4.07 15.70
N GLU A 265 19.09 4.19 16.02
CA GLU A 265 20.08 3.11 15.89
C GLU A 265 19.72 1.93 16.80
N ASP A 266 19.42 2.22 18.07
CA ASP A 266 19.21 1.19 19.10
C ASP A 266 17.91 0.40 18.92
N HIS A 267 16.85 1.03 18.39
CA HIS A 267 15.51 0.45 18.39
C HIS A 267 14.87 0.45 17.00
N ILE A 268 14.82 1.60 16.34
CA ILE A 268 14.01 1.78 15.12
C ILE A 268 14.57 0.99 13.94
N LEU A 269 15.90 0.98 13.74
CA LEU A 269 16.52 0.22 12.65
C LEU A 269 16.32 -1.29 12.79
N LYS A 270 16.26 -1.81 14.02
CA LYS A 270 15.96 -3.24 14.27
C LYS A 270 14.53 -3.61 13.87
N ILE A 271 13.58 -2.69 14.07
CA ILE A 271 12.19 -2.88 13.60
C ILE A 271 12.15 -2.79 12.07
N ARG A 272 12.81 -1.78 11.49
CA ARG A 272 12.87 -1.57 10.04
C ARG A 272 13.45 -2.76 9.28
N ALA A 273 14.44 -3.43 9.86
CA ALA A 273 15.04 -4.64 9.29
C ALA A 273 14.05 -5.81 9.19
N LYS A 274 13.00 -5.84 10.02
CA LYS A 274 11.94 -6.85 9.98
C LYS A 274 10.78 -6.43 9.08
N ILE A 275 10.36 -5.17 9.20
CA ILE A 275 9.22 -4.60 8.47
C ILE A 275 9.61 -3.20 8.02
N ALA A 276 9.86 -3.05 6.72
CA ALA A 276 10.27 -1.77 6.15
C ALA A 276 9.09 -0.81 5.99
N TRP A 277 9.36 0.48 6.22
CA TRP A 277 8.53 1.59 5.75
C TRP A 277 9.40 2.57 4.97
N GLY A 278 8.73 3.51 4.31
CA GLY A 278 9.32 4.49 3.42
C GLY A 278 8.53 4.59 2.12
N TYR A 279 9.00 5.47 1.23
CA TYR A 279 8.42 5.65 -0.09
C TYR A 279 8.28 4.33 -0.84
N SER A 280 7.13 4.14 -1.47
CA SER A 280 6.93 3.08 -2.45
C SER A 280 5.93 3.51 -3.51
N THR A 281 5.95 2.83 -4.65
CA THR A 281 5.21 3.23 -5.85
C THR A 281 3.70 3.17 -5.60
N GLU A 282 3.24 2.22 -4.78
CA GLU A 282 1.84 1.97 -4.47
C GLU A 282 1.19 3.06 -3.63
N TYR A 283 1.88 3.52 -2.60
CA TYR A 283 1.40 4.61 -1.76
C TYR A 283 1.49 5.94 -2.49
N TYR A 284 2.50 6.13 -3.35
CA TYR A 284 2.55 7.26 -4.28
C TYR A 284 1.35 7.27 -5.23
N LEU A 285 1.03 6.14 -5.88
CA LEU A 285 -0.10 6.05 -6.81
C LEU A 285 -1.44 6.34 -6.10
N SER A 286 -1.60 5.87 -4.87
CA SER A 286 -2.77 6.19 -4.05
C SER A 286 -2.84 7.69 -3.72
N ALA A 287 -1.73 8.28 -3.28
CA ALA A 287 -1.63 9.70 -2.93
C ALA A 287 -1.86 10.61 -4.14
N LYS A 288 -1.32 10.26 -5.32
CA LYS A 288 -1.49 10.99 -6.58
C LYS A 288 -2.96 11.26 -6.90
N TYR A 289 -3.86 10.33 -6.59
CA TYR A 289 -5.28 10.43 -6.84
C TYR A 289 -6.13 10.75 -5.60
N ASN A 290 -5.50 10.99 -4.45
CA ASN A 290 -6.14 11.18 -3.14
C ASN A 290 -7.09 10.01 -2.80
N LEU A 291 -6.58 8.78 -2.86
CA LEU A 291 -7.32 7.54 -2.67
C LEU A 291 -6.92 6.82 -1.38
N HIS A 292 -7.87 6.06 -0.83
CA HIS A 292 -7.56 5.06 0.17
C HIS A 292 -6.51 4.07 -0.37
N ARG A 293 -5.42 3.89 0.38
CA ARG A 293 -4.24 3.10 -0.04
C ARG A 293 -4.53 1.69 -0.56
N ASN A 294 -5.50 1.01 0.05
CA ASN A 294 -5.84 -0.36 -0.28
C ASN A 294 -6.29 -0.55 -1.75
N TYR A 295 -6.68 0.53 -2.45
CA TYR A 295 -6.95 0.45 -3.89
C TYR A 295 -5.69 0.08 -4.69
N ALA A 296 -4.54 0.70 -4.39
CA ALA A 296 -3.29 0.39 -5.09
C ALA A 296 -2.73 -0.97 -4.64
N GLU A 297 -2.77 -1.26 -3.34
CA GLU A 297 -2.36 -2.56 -2.77
C GLU A 297 -3.12 -3.71 -3.46
N TYR A 298 -4.45 -3.60 -3.55
CA TYR A 298 -5.30 -4.60 -4.20
C TYR A 298 -4.92 -4.88 -5.67
N LEU A 299 -4.58 -3.83 -6.42
CA LEU A 299 -4.19 -3.96 -7.83
C LEU A 299 -2.78 -4.54 -7.99
N LEU A 300 -1.86 -4.27 -7.06
CA LEU A 300 -0.52 -4.86 -7.06
C LEU A 300 -0.53 -6.34 -6.75
N ASP A 301 -1.37 -6.75 -5.80
CA ASP A 301 -1.54 -8.15 -5.40
C ASP A 301 -2.03 -9.02 -6.57
N LYS A 302 -2.60 -8.44 -7.64
CA LYS A 302 -2.93 -9.16 -8.88
C LYS A 302 -1.68 -9.69 -9.61
N GLY A 303 -0.51 -9.06 -9.44
CA GLY A 303 0.77 -9.50 -10.00
C GLY A 303 0.87 -9.53 -11.53
N LYS A 304 -0.08 -8.93 -12.25
CA LYS A 304 -0.14 -8.89 -13.74
C LYS A 304 -0.08 -7.49 -14.33
N LEU A 305 -0.27 -6.49 -13.48
CA LEU A 305 -0.37 -5.09 -13.87
C LEU A 305 0.99 -4.42 -13.75
N THR A 306 1.31 -3.59 -14.74
CA THR A 306 2.43 -2.64 -14.64
C THR A 306 1.97 -1.41 -13.88
N ALA A 307 2.90 -0.61 -13.33
CA ALA A 307 2.55 0.64 -12.64
C ALA A 307 1.70 1.57 -13.52
N LYS A 308 1.94 1.58 -14.83
CA LYS A 308 1.14 2.30 -15.83
C LYS A 308 -0.31 1.78 -15.90
N ASN A 309 -0.52 0.47 -15.82
CA ASN A 309 -1.87 -0.09 -15.82
C ASN A 309 -2.61 0.27 -14.53
N ILE A 310 -1.92 0.19 -13.39
CA ILE A 310 -2.47 0.54 -12.08
C ILE A 310 -2.86 2.02 -12.06
N ASP A 311 -1.97 2.91 -12.51
CA ASP A 311 -2.23 4.35 -12.64
C ASP A 311 -3.50 4.64 -13.45
N HIS A 312 -3.67 3.95 -14.58
CA HIS A 312 -4.85 4.09 -15.42
C HIS A 312 -6.13 3.65 -14.70
N ILE A 313 -6.12 2.50 -14.03
CA ILE A 313 -7.30 2.00 -13.30
C ILE A 313 -7.65 2.95 -12.14
N LEU A 314 -6.66 3.37 -11.35
CA LEU A 314 -6.86 4.28 -10.22
C LEU A 314 -7.38 5.65 -10.67
N SER A 315 -6.96 6.13 -11.85
CA SER A 315 -7.44 7.40 -12.42
C SER A 315 -8.95 7.40 -12.74
N GLN A 316 -9.57 6.23 -12.86
CA GLN A 316 -11.00 6.07 -13.17
C GLN A 316 -11.89 5.97 -11.92
N ILE A 317 -11.31 5.94 -10.72
CA ILE A 317 -12.08 5.83 -9.47
C ILE A 317 -12.89 7.11 -9.27
N ASP A 318 -14.20 6.92 -9.11
CA ASP A 318 -15.14 8.02 -8.87
C ASP A 318 -14.84 8.76 -7.56
N LYS A 319 -15.13 10.07 -7.52
CA LYS A 319 -14.96 10.91 -6.33
C LYS A 319 -15.65 10.34 -5.10
N SER A 320 -16.84 9.74 -5.25
CA SER A 320 -17.61 9.17 -4.14
C SER A 320 -17.01 7.88 -3.58
N LYS A 321 -16.02 7.29 -4.25
CA LYS A 321 -15.37 6.02 -3.88
C LYS A 321 -13.96 6.20 -3.33
N LYS A 322 -13.47 7.45 -3.21
CA LYS A 322 -12.06 7.71 -2.84
C LYS A 322 -11.72 7.46 -1.38
N THR A 323 -12.61 7.86 -0.46
CA THR A 323 -12.35 7.91 0.98
C THR A 323 -12.26 6.52 1.62
N ALA A 324 -13.17 5.61 1.24
CA ALA A 324 -13.23 4.26 1.77
C ALA A 324 -12.86 3.24 0.69
N PHE A 325 -12.20 2.16 1.09
CA PHE A 325 -11.87 1.07 0.19
C PHE A 325 -13.11 0.23 -0.16
N ASP A 326 -13.37 0.08 -1.46
CA ASP A 326 -14.44 -0.76 -2.01
C ASP A 326 -13.82 -1.81 -2.95
N ALA A 327 -13.60 -3.02 -2.41
CA ALA A 327 -12.96 -4.13 -3.11
C ALA A 327 -13.76 -4.55 -4.38
N ASN A 328 -15.09 -4.58 -4.29
CA ASN A 328 -15.95 -4.99 -5.41
C ASN A 328 -15.90 -3.97 -6.55
N TYR A 329 -15.86 -2.69 -6.21
CA TYR A 329 -15.77 -1.61 -7.18
C TYR A 329 -14.44 -1.63 -7.95
N VAL A 330 -13.31 -1.75 -7.24
CA VAL A 330 -12.00 -1.82 -7.91
C VAL A 330 -11.82 -3.09 -8.72
N GLU A 331 -12.39 -4.22 -8.26
CA GLU A 331 -12.38 -5.45 -9.05
C GLU A 331 -13.16 -5.28 -10.37
N LYS A 332 -14.31 -4.61 -10.33
CA LYS A 332 -15.06 -4.31 -11.55
C LYS A 332 -14.26 -3.43 -12.52
N LEU A 333 -13.56 -2.40 -12.02
CA LEU A 333 -12.68 -1.56 -12.84
C LEU A 333 -11.52 -2.37 -13.44
N TYR A 334 -10.91 -3.25 -12.63
CA TYR A 334 -9.86 -4.16 -13.08
C TYR A 334 -10.35 -5.10 -14.20
N LEU A 335 -11.48 -5.77 -14.00
CA LEU A 335 -12.06 -6.67 -15.00
C LEU A 335 -12.42 -5.93 -16.29
N ASN A 336 -13.06 -4.77 -16.19
CA ASN A 336 -13.36 -3.92 -17.35
C ASN A 336 -12.09 -3.47 -18.08
N TYR A 337 -11.01 -3.21 -17.34
CA TYR A 337 -9.72 -2.83 -17.93
C TYR A 337 -9.08 -4.00 -18.69
N GLN A 338 -9.21 -5.23 -18.19
CA GLN A 338 -8.73 -6.44 -18.86
C GLN A 338 -9.58 -6.78 -20.09
N ASP A 339 -10.91 -6.57 -20.01
CA ASP A 339 -11.90 -6.89 -21.04
C ASP A 339 -11.89 -5.89 -22.23
N ARG A 340 -10.72 -5.69 -22.83
CA ARG A 340 -10.56 -4.86 -24.03
C ARG A 340 -10.93 -5.64 -25.27
N LYS A 341 -12.10 -5.38 -25.83
CA LYS A 341 -12.49 -6.02 -27.09
C LYS A 341 -11.68 -5.49 -28.27
N VAL A 342 -11.30 -6.40 -29.15
CA VAL A 342 -10.59 -6.16 -30.41
C VAL A 342 -11.10 -7.19 -31.41
N ASP A 343 -11.19 -6.79 -32.67
CA ASP A 343 -11.41 -7.72 -33.77
C ASP A 343 -10.11 -8.51 -34.03
N ASP A 344 -10.10 -9.78 -33.63
CA ASP A 344 -8.96 -10.69 -33.75
C ASP A 344 -9.07 -11.66 -34.94
N ILE A 345 -10.07 -11.50 -35.82
CA ILE A 345 -10.34 -12.43 -36.93
C ILE A 345 -9.11 -12.64 -37.83
N GLN A 346 -8.45 -11.55 -38.23
CA GLN A 346 -7.30 -11.63 -39.12
C GLN A 346 -6.08 -12.22 -38.41
N THR A 347 -5.85 -11.88 -37.14
CA THR A 347 -4.76 -12.47 -36.34
C THR A 347 -4.94 -13.97 -36.17
N ILE A 348 -6.17 -14.43 -35.86
CA ILE A 348 -6.51 -15.84 -35.77
C ILE A 348 -6.28 -16.56 -37.10
N ARG A 349 -6.71 -15.96 -38.23
CA ARG A 349 -6.47 -16.53 -39.56
C ARG A 349 -4.97 -16.67 -39.85
N ASN A 350 -4.19 -15.61 -39.63
CA ASN A 350 -2.74 -15.63 -39.85
C ASN A 350 -2.05 -16.70 -39.00
N LEU A 351 -2.42 -16.82 -37.72
CA LEU A 351 -1.85 -17.83 -36.83
C LEU A 351 -2.19 -19.24 -37.30
N LYS A 352 -3.45 -19.48 -37.69
CA LYS A 352 -3.87 -20.77 -38.22
C LYS A 352 -3.10 -21.14 -39.50
N GLU A 353 -2.88 -20.19 -40.40
CA GLU A 353 -2.06 -20.39 -41.60
C GLU A 353 -0.58 -20.68 -41.28
N LYS A 354 0.00 -19.99 -40.28
CA LYS A 354 1.39 -20.21 -39.83
C LYS A 354 1.59 -21.59 -39.19
N ILE A 355 0.61 -22.06 -38.41
CA ILE A 355 0.65 -23.38 -37.78
C ILE A 355 0.48 -24.48 -38.85
N GLY A 356 -0.50 -24.30 -39.77
CA GLY A 356 -0.81 -25.27 -40.81
C GLY A 356 -1.22 -26.63 -40.21
N ASP A 357 -0.67 -27.71 -40.76
CA ASP A 357 -0.94 -29.10 -40.33
C ASP A 357 0.06 -29.60 -39.27
N LYS A 358 0.93 -28.73 -38.73
CA LYS A 358 1.92 -29.12 -37.73
C LYS A 358 1.26 -29.46 -36.39
N SER A 359 1.86 -30.38 -35.64
CA SER A 359 1.52 -30.56 -34.23
C SER A 359 1.92 -29.32 -33.43
N VAL A 360 1.25 -29.06 -32.31
CA VAL A 360 1.50 -27.87 -31.47
C VAL A 360 2.20 -28.25 -30.19
N LEU A 361 3.32 -27.58 -29.90
CA LEU A 361 4.05 -27.68 -28.63
C LEU A 361 3.96 -26.34 -27.90
N ILE A 362 3.51 -26.34 -26.64
CA ILE A 362 3.51 -25.17 -25.76
C ILE A 362 4.60 -25.35 -24.71
N LEU A 363 5.57 -24.43 -24.72
CA LEU A 363 6.56 -24.28 -23.68
C LEU A 363 6.02 -23.33 -22.62
N ALA A 364 6.06 -23.74 -21.36
CA ALA A 364 5.78 -22.93 -20.18
C ALA A 364 7.08 -22.70 -19.38
N PRO A 365 7.20 -21.62 -18.61
CA PRO A 365 8.49 -21.18 -18.05
C PRO A 365 8.95 -22.00 -16.84
N GLY A 366 8.57 -23.27 -16.72
CA GLY A 366 8.99 -24.15 -15.63
C GLY A 366 10.46 -24.56 -15.70
N LYS A 367 11.01 -24.88 -14.54
CA LYS A 367 12.39 -25.37 -14.35
C LYS A 367 12.64 -26.66 -15.13
N SER A 368 11.60 -27.48 -15.34
CA SER A 368 11.69 -28.75 -16.05
C SER A 368 12.16 -28.61 -17.50
N LEU A 369 11.95 -27.45 -18.15
CA LEU A 369 12.53 -27.17 -19.47
C LEU A 369 14.05 -27.31 -19.47
N ASN A 370 14.73 -26.90 -18.39
CA ASN A 370 16.18 -27.03 -18.28
C ASN A 370 16.59 -28.42 -17.82
N THR A 371 15.96 -28.97 -16.78
CA THR A 371 16.36 -30.26 -16.21
C THR A 371 16.07 -31.42 -17.16
N GLU A 372 15.04 -31.30 -18.00
CA GLU A 372 14.60 -32.33 -18.96
C GLU A 372 14.76 -31.89 -20.42
N LYS A 373 15.62 -30.91 -20.68
CA LYS A 373 15.84 -30.32 -22.02
C LYS A 373 16.00 -31.36 -23.13
N LYS A 374 16.72 -32.45 -22.85
CA LYS A 374 16.97 -33.53 -23.84
C LYS A 374 15.67 -34.16 -24.37
N LYS A 375 14.66 -34.34 -23.52
CA LYS A 375 13.35 -34.88 -23.91
C LYS A 375 12.63 -33.92 -24.86
N VAL A 376 12.65 -32.63 -24.52
CA VAL A 376 12.04 -31.56 -25.32
C VAL A 376 12.73 -31.44 -26.68
N ASP A 377 14.07 -31.39 -26.69
CA ASP A 377 14.87 -31.30 -27.93
C ASP A 377 14.63 -32.51 -28.85
N GLN A 378 14.53 -33.72 -28.27
CA GLN A 378 14.23 -34.93 -29.03
C GLN A 378 12.85 -34.86 -29.67
N TYR A 379 11.82 -34.48 -28.92
CA TYR A 379 10.46 -34.33 -29.44
C TYR A 379 10.40 -33.31 -30.58
N ILE A 380 11.07 -32.15 -30.42
CA ILE A 380 11.15 -31.11 -31.45
C ILE A 380 11.79 -31.66 -32.73
N LYS A 381 12.89 -32.42 -32.60
CA LYS A 381 13.60 -32.99 -33.74
C LYS A 381 12.78 -34.05 -34.49
N GLU A 382 12.02 -34.86 -33.77
CA GLU A 382 11.24 -35.97 -34.35
C GLU A 382 9.94 -35.52 -34.98
N ASN A 383 9.26 -34.53 -34.39
CA ASN A 383 7.90 -34.15 -34.76
C ASN A 383 7.80 -32.82 -35.52
N ALA A 384 8.86 -32.01 -35.52
CA ALA A 384 8.89 -30.67 -36.11
C ALA A 384 7.62 -29.82 -35.81
N PRO A 385 7.21 -29.70 -34.53
CA PRO A 385 5.98 -29.00 -34.15
C PRO A 385 6.05 -27.49 -34.43
N TYR A 386 4.91 -26.83 -34.41
CA TYR A 386 4.82 -25.38 -34.23
C TYR A 386 4.91 -25.04 -32.74
N ILE A 387 5.91 -24.24 -32.36
CA ILE A 387 6.30 -24.06 -30.96
C ILE A 387 5.84 -22.69 -30.44
N PHE A 388 4.93 -22.74 -29.46
CA PHE A 388 4.56 -21.57 -28.67
C PHE A 388 5.38 -21.49 -27.38
N SER A 389 5.76 -20.28 -26.96
CA SER A 389 6.13 -20.01 -25.56
C SER A 389 5.04 -19.20 -24.86
N ALA A 390 4.71 -19.54 -23.62
CA ALA A 390 3.65 -18.88 -22.86
C ALA A 390 4.22 -17.94 -21.78
N ASN A 391 4.10 -16.62 -21.99
CA ASN A 391 4.54 -15.56 -21.08
C ASN A 391 6.07 -15.48 -20.85
N PHE A 392 6.89 -16.05 -21.73
CA PHE A 392 8.36 -15.90 -21.67
C PHE A 392 9.00 -16.06 -23.07
N PHE A 393 10.28 -15.71 -23.16
CA PHE A 393 11.13 -16.00 -24.31
C PHE A 393 12.45 -16.60 -23.83
N SER A 394 13.02 -17.51 -24.63
CA SER A 394 14.31 -18.14 -24.35
C SER A 394 15.01 -18.51 -25.65
N GLU A 395 16.30 -18.20 -25.77
CA GLU A 395 17.13 -18.61 -26.91
C GLU A 395 17.52 -20.11 -26.84
N SER A 396 17.29 -20.76 -25.70
CA SER A 396 17.58 -22.19 -25.51
C SER A 396 16.70 -23.12 -26.33
N PHE A 397 15.59 -22.61 -26.86
CA PHE A 397 14.61 -23.36 -27.64
C PHE A 397 14.21 -22.59 -28.90
N PRO A 398 13.93 -23.29 -30.03
CA PRO A 398 13.34 -22.65 -31.19
C PRO A 398 11.88 -22.27 -30.88
N ILE A 399 11.57 -20.98 -30.86
CA ILE A 399 10.21 -20.48 -30.60
C ILE A 399 9.66 -19.89 -31.90
N ASP A 400 8.56 -20.46 -32.41
CA ASP A 400 7.87 -19.95 -33.61
C ASP A 400 6.95 -18.78 -33.27
N CYS A 401 6.32 -18.79 -32.09
CA CYS A 401 5.47 -17.70 -31.62
C CYS A 401 5.50 -17.59 -30.10
N ALA A 402 5.76 -16.39 -29.58
CA ALA A 402 5.62 -16.14 -28.15
C ALA A 402 4.24 -15.54 -27.84
N PHE A 403 3.50 -16.14 -26.92
CA PHE A 403 2.17 -15.70 -26.51
C PHE A 403 2.20 -15.07 -25.12
N PHE A 404 1.76 -13.82 -25.00
CA PHE A 404 1.72 -13.11 -23.72
C PHE A 404 0.31 -12.69 -23.33
N SER A 405 -0.05 -12.96 -22.08
CA SER A 405 -1.26 -12.44 -21.43
C SER A 405 -0.98 -11.57 -20.21
N ASN A 406 0.27 -11.55 -19.74
CA ASN A 406 0.74 -10.73 -18.63
C ASN A 406 1.55 -9.54 -19.17
N ALA A 407 1.06 -8.32 -18.92
CA ALA A 407 1.69 -7.10 -19.42
C ALA A 407 3.10 -6.88 -18.84
N LYS A 408 3.31 -7.23 -17.56
CA LYS A 408 4.62 -7.11 -16.90
C LYS A 408 5.65 -8.01 -17.59
N ARG A 409 5.32 -9.29 -17.76
CA ARG A 409 6.21 -10.25 -18.45
C ARG A 409 6.48 -9.86 -19.89
N PHE A 410 5.49 -9.31 -20.60
CA PHE A 410 5.72 -8.83 -21.96
C PHE A 410 6.73 -7.68 -22.01
N GLU A 411 6.65 -6.72 -21.07
CA GLU A 411 7.58 -5.59 -20.99
C GLU A 411 9.03 -6.04 -20.77
N ASP A 412 9.25 -7.11 -19.99
CA ASP A 412 10.57 -7.69 -19.74
C ASP A 412 11.28 -8.18 -21.02
N TYR A 413 10.56 -8.47 -22.10
CA TYR A 413 11.13 -8.91 -23.38
C TYR A 413 10.93 -7.90 -24.53
N ALA A 414 10.16 -6.84 -24.30
CA ALA A 414 9.73 -5.91 -25.35
C ALA A 414 10.87 -5.08 -25.98
N TYR A 415 12.11 -5.19 -25.48
CA TYR A 415 13.30 -4.55 -26.07
C TYR A 415 14.04 -5.44 -27.08
N ILE A 416 13.74 -6.74 -27.14
CA ILE A 416 14.40 -7.68 -28.05
C ILE A 416 13.75 -7.55 -29.44
N GLN A 417 14.47 -6.99 -30.43
CA GLN A 417 13.88 -6.65 -31.73
C GLN A 417 13.45 -7.86 -32.57
N ASP A 418 14.26 -8.93 -32.59
CA ASP A 418 13.93 -10.14 -33.37
C ASP A 418 12.80 -10.95 -32.75
N PHE A 419 12.61 -10.81 -31.44
CA PHE A 419 11.50 -11.40 -30.69
C PHE A 419 10.15 -10.83 -31.13
N ILE A 420 10.00 -9.50 -31.25
CA ILE A 420 8.71 -8.83 -31.51
C ILE A 420 8.02 -9.30 -32.81
N LYS A 421 8.79 -9.76 -33.81
CA LYS A 421 8.24 -10.18 -35.11
C LYS A 421 7.27 -11.37 -35.03
N ASN A 422 7.42 -12.21 -34.00
CA ASN A 422 6.62 -13.42 -33.81
C ASN A 422 5.98 -13.45 -32.42
N VAL A 423 5.37 -12.33 -32.01
CA VAL A 423 4.64 -12.24 -30.74
C VAL A 423 3.16 -12.02 -30.98
N VAL A 424 2.35 -12.76 -30.23
CA VAL A 424 0.91 -12.52 -30.09
C VAL A 424 0.62 -12.17 -28.65
N VAL A 425 -0.12 -11.08 -28.44
CA VAL A 425 -0.52 -10.68 -27.09
C VAL A 425 -2.04 -10.68 -26.94
N THR A 426 -2.53 -10.86 -25.72
CA THR A 426 -3.94 -10.59 -25.46
C THR A 426 -4.20 -9.09 -25.42
N SER A 427 -5.43 -8.69 -25.70
CA SER A 427 -5.82 -7.29 -25.93
C SER A 427 -5.73 -6.35 -24.72
N ASN A 428 -5.63 -6.89 -23.50
CA ASN A 428 -5.27 -6.16 -22.29
C ASN A 428 -3.84 -5.56 -22.37
N ILE A 429 -2.96 -6.11 -23.22
CA ILE A 429 -1.61 -5.58 -23.48
C ILE A 429 -1.69 -4.49 -24.57
N THR A 430 -1.36 -3.26 -24.17
CA THR A 430 -1.70 -2.06 -24.95
C THR A 430 -0.66 -1.63 -26.00
N LYS A 431 0.41 -2.41 -26.20
CA LYS A 431 1.46 -2.10 -27.19
C LYS A 431 0.86 -1.99 -28.61
N LYS A 432 1.30 -0.98 -29.37
CA LYS A 432 0.90 -0.79 -30.78
C LYS A 432 1.72 -1.71 -31.70
N ASP A 433 1.18 -2.00 -32.87
CA ASP A 433 1.88 -2.71 -33.96
C ASP A 433 2.34 -4.14 -33.60
N ILE A 434 1.53 -4.85 -32.80
CA ILE A 434 1.71 -6.27 -32.45
C ILE A 434 0.39 -6.99 -32.69
N GLU A 435 0.45 -8.24 -33.16
CA GLU A 435 -0.72 -9.09 -33.35
C GLU A 435 -1.43 -9.35 -32.02
N LYS A 436 -2.76 -9.23 -32.02
CA LYS A 436 -3.58 -9.30 -30.81
C LYS A 436 -4.70 -10.29 -30.94
N VAL A 437 -4.97 -10.98 -29.84
CA VAL A 437 -6.19 -11.77 -29.67
C VAL A 437 -7.06 -11.16 -28.59
N ASN A 438 -8.37 -11.35 -28.74
CA ASN A 438 -9.35 -10.79 -27.83
C ASN A 438 -9.21 -11.47 -26.45
N TYR A 439 -8.85 -10.69 -25.43
CA TYR A 439 -8.68 -11.18 -24.06
C TYR A 439 -9.95 -11.85 -23.54
N HIS A 440 -11.12 -11.29 -23.82
CA HIS A 440 -12.42 -11.83 -23.40
C HIS A 440 -12.55 -13.29 -23.81
N ASP A 441 -12.32 -13.55 -25.09
CA ASP A 441 -12.61 -14.84 -25.70
C ASP A 441 -11.60 -15.92 -25.28
N VAL A 442 -10.36 -15.54 -24.98
CA VAL A 442 -9.36 -16.49 -24.45
C VAL A 442 -9.42 -16.64 -22.93
N HIS A 443 -9.93 -15.64 -22.21
CA HIS A 443 -10.15 -15.70 -20.76
C HIS A 443 -11.40 -16.49 -20.41
N TYR A 444 -12.53 -16.23 -21.09
CA TYR A 444 -13.83 -16.88 -20.91
C TYR A 444 -14.10 -17.95 -21.98
N GLY A 445 -13.07 -18.69 -22.40
CA GLY A 445 -13.19 -19.76 -23.39
C GLY A 445 -13.90 -21.00 -22.83
N GLN A 446 -13.41 -22.20 -23.17
CA GLN A 446 -13.99 -23.44 -22.62
C GLN A 446 -13.86 -23.51 -21.10
N VAL A 447 -12.77 -22.93 -20.58
CA VAL A 447 -12.60 -22.67 -19.15
C VAL A 447 -12.35 -21.20 -18.92
N THR A 448 -12.95 -20.66 -17.85
CA THR A 448 -12.60 -19.33 -17.36
C THR A 448 -11.27 -19.40 -16.63
N THR A 449 -10.24 -18.76 -17.17
CA THR A 449 -8.88 -18.90 -16.63
C THR A 449 -8.03 -17.68 -16.85
N SER A 450 -7.18 -17.40 -15.86
CA SER A 450 -6.26 -16.29 -15.88
C SER A 450 -4.79 -16.73 -16.08
N ASN A 451 -4.58 -18.05 -16.29
CA ASN A 451 -3.30 -18.68 -16.59
C ASN A 451 -3.00 -18.61 -18.09
N CYS A 452 -1.78 -18.21 -18.45
CA CYS A 452 -1.40 -17.97 -19.85
C CYS A 452 -1.40 -19.21 -20.73
N VAL A 453 -1.02 -20.37 -20.20
CA VAL A 453 -1.02 -21.64 -20.93
C VAL A 453 -2.46 -22.05 -21.22
N LEU A 454 -3.34 -21.96 -20.22
CA LEU A 454 -4.75 -22.30 -20.39
C LEU A 454 -5.48 -21.31 -21.33
N MET A 455 -5.14 -20.02 -21.29
CA MET A 455 -5.63 -19.03 -22.26
C MET A 455 -5.15 -19.32 -23.68
N LEU A 456 -3.90 -19.77 -23.85
CA LEU A 456 -3.37 -20.20 -25.14
C LEU A 456 -4.11 -21.46 -25.65
N ILE A 457 -4.44 -22.40 -24.77
CA ILE A 457 -5.25 -23.56 -25.12
C ILE A 457 -6.66 -23.14 -25.56
N ASN A 458 -7.31 -22.21 -24.86
CA ASN A 458 -8.59 -21.63 -25.30
C ASN A 458 -8.48 -21.00 -26.71
N LEU A 459 -7.38 -20.30 -27.00
CA LEU A 459 -7.12 -19.74 -28.33
C LEU A 459 -6.95 -20.84 -29.40
N LEU A 460 -6.19 -21.89 -29.11
CA LEU A 460 -5.96 -23.03 -30.01
C LEU A 460 -7.27 -23.77 -30.31
N LEU A 461 -8.13 -23.96 -29.30
CA LEU A 461 -9.48 -24.50 -29.46
C LEU A 461 -10.35 -23.64 -30.38
N ARG A 462 -10.32 -22.31 -30.22
CA ARG A 462 -11.02 -21.37 -31.13
C ARG A 462 -10.51 -21.48 -32.58
N MET A 463 -9.25 -21.84 -32.78
CA MET A 463 -8.66 -22.09 -34.10
C MET A 463 -8.99 -23.48 -34.67
N GLY A 464 -9.58 -24.37 -33.86
CA GLY A 464 -9.96 -25.74 -34.24
C GLY A 464 -8.88 -26.79 -34.01
N PHE A 465 -7.89 -26.52 -33.15
CA PHE A 465 -6.91 -27.52 -32.74
C PHE A 465 -7.46 -28.35 -31.57
N HIS A 466 -7.32 -29.66 -31.68
CA HIS A 466 -7.85 -30.64 -30.72
C HIS A 466 -6.77 -31.49 -30.05
N LYS A 467 -5.48 -31.19 -30.31
CA LYS A 467 -4.35 -31.82 -29.64
C LYS A 467 -3.23 -30.82 -29.41
N VAL A 468 -2.65 -30.83 -28.20
CA VAL A 468 -1.47 -30.04 -27.82
C VAL A 468 -0.51 -30.85 -26.98
N VAL A 469 0.76 -30.52 -27.09
CA VAL A 469 1.82 -31.05 -26.22
C VAL A 469 2.36 -29.93 -25.35
N LEU A 470 2.58 -30.20 -24.06
CA LEU A 470 3.06 -29.23 -23.07
C LEU A 470 4.45 -29.65 -22.56
N ALA A 471 5.33 -28.67 -22.34
CA ALA A 471 6.60 -28.86 -21.64
C ALA A 471 6.87 -27.64 -20.74
N GLY A 472 7.51 -27.84 -19.59
CA GLY A 472 7.77 -26.75 -18.64
C GLY A 472 6.55 -26.29 -17.85
N PHE A 473 5.48 -27.10 -17.80
CA PHE A 473 4.24 -26.74 -17.10
C PHE A 473 4.20 -27.36 -15.71
N ASP A 474 5.18 -27.00 -14.89
CA ASP A 474 5.60 -27.81 -13.72
C ASP A 474 4.64 -27.77 -12.53
N GLY A 475 3.94 -26.65 -12.31
CA GLY A 475 3.25 -26.39 -11.04
C GLY A 475 4.06 -25.56 -10.07
N TYR A 476 3.39 -25.03 -9.05
CA TYR A 476 4.02 -24.21 -8.01
C TYR A 476 4.33 -25.08 -6.78
N LEU A 477 5.58 -25.06 -6.29
CA LEU A 477 5.98 -25.68 -5.02
C LEU A 477 6.19 -24.59 -3.96
N GLU A 478 5.83 -24.87 -2.71
CA GLU A 478 6.22 -24.00 -1.60
C GLU A 478 7.75 -24.07 -1.42
N ASN A 479 8.41 -22.90 -1.50
CA ASN A 479 9.86 -22.72 -1.26
C ASN A 479 10.83 -23.27 -2.34
N ASP A 480 10.40 -23.61 -3.55
CA ASP A 480 11.31 -23.90 -4.68
C ASP A 480 11.16 -22.86 -5.80
N HIS A 481 12.26 -22.59 -6.50
CA HIS A 481 12.32 -21.71 -7.67
C HIS A 481 11.57 -22.38 -8.83
N ALA A 482 10.28 -22.09 -8.96
CA ALA A 482 9.37 -22.75 -9.89
C ALA A 482 9.59 -22.37 -11.37
N TYR A 483 10.53 -21.49 -11.67
CA TYR A 483 10.75 -20.93 -13.01
C TYR A 483 12.15 -21.20 -13.57
N ILE A 484 12.22 -21.26 -14.90
CA ILE A 484 13.45 -21.41 -15.70
C ILE A 484 14.46 -20.27 -15.47
N ASP A 485 13.95 -19.09 -15.12
CA ASP A 485 14.70 -17.90 -14.72
C ASP A 485 14.09 -17.35 -13.42
N THR A 486 14.92 -17.14 -12.40
CA THR A 486 14.49 -16.60 -11.10
C THR A 486 13.94 -15.18 -11.22
N SER A 487 14.27 -14.45 -12.29
CA SER A 487 13.69 -13.13 -12.59
C SER A 487 12.18 -13.18 -12.88
N LEU A 488 11.63 -14.35 -13.21
CA LEU A 488 10.22 -14.55 -13.58
C LEU A 488 9.30 -14.86 -12.39
N GLU A 489 9.87 -14.91 -11.18
CA GLU A 489 9.15 -15.18 -9.94
C GLU A 489 8.14 -14.08 -9.61
N SER A 490 6.93 -14.52 -9.24
CA SER A 490 5.88 -13.63 -8.74
C SER A 490 5.48 -14.12 -7.37
N ILE A 491 5.41 -13.21 -6.39
CA ILE A 491 4.84 -13.49 -5.08
C ILE A 491 3.35 -13.75 -5.27
N ARG A 492 2.93 -15.01 -5.23
CA ARG A 492 1.52 -15.43 -5.28
C ARG A 492 1.27 -16.49 -4.22
N ASN A 493 0.02 -16.62 -3.81
CA ASN A 493 -0.41 -17.73 -2.98
C ASN A 493 -0.39 -19.04 -3.81
N VAL A 494 0.73 -19.76 -3.67
CA VAL A 494 1.15 -20.93 -4.46
C VAL A 494 0.08 -22.02 -4.45
N HIS A 495 -0.49 -22.35 -3.29
CA HIS A 495 -1.37 -23.51 -3.16
C HIS A 495 -2.73 -23.31 -3.86
N SER A 496 -3.37 -22.15 -3.68
CA SER A 496 -4.65 -21.82 -4.35
C SER A 496 -4.53 -21.83 -5.88
N SER A 497 -3.36 -21.45 -6.40
CA SER A 497 -3.12 -21.37 -7.85
C SER A 497 -3.06 -22.75 -8.51
N ASN A 498 -2.49 -23.76 -7.85
CA ASN A 498 -2.42 -25.12 -8.42
C ASN A 498 -3.80 -25.76 -8.55
N VAL A 499 -4.63 -25.65 -7.52
CA VAL A 499 -5.98 -26.25 -7.50
C VAL A 499 -6.85 -25.72 -8.65
N GLU A 500 -6.90 -24.39 -8.81
CA GLU A 500 -7.67 -23.76 -9.90
C GLU A 500 -7.20 -24.21 -11.30
N ILE A 501 -5.89 -24.38 -11.48
CA ILE A 501 -5.29 -24.84 -12.75
C ILE A 501 -5.67 -26.30 -13.01
N ILE A 502 -5.56 -27.18 -12.01
CA ILE A 502 -5.90 -28.61 -12.12
C ILE A 502 -7.39 -28.78 -12.48
N GLU A 503 -8.29 -28.05 -11.82
CA GLU A 503 -9.73 -28.09 -12.14
C GLU A 503 -10.02 -27.62 -13.56
N SER A 504 -9.31 -26.59 -14.02
CA SER A 504 -9.43 -26.07 -15.38
C SER A 504 -8.90 -27.06 -16.42
N LEU A 505 -7.78 -27.73 -16.14
CA LEU A 505 -7.24 -28.78 -17.01
C LEU A 505 -8.24 -29.93 -17.18
N LYS A 506 -8.83 -30.44 -16.08
CA LYS A 506 -9.83 -31.53 -16.13
C LYS A 506 -11.03 -31.19 -17.04
N LYS A 507 -11.46 -29.93 -17.05
CA LYS A 507 -12.54 -29.47 -17.94
C LYS A 507 -12.09 -29.38 -19.40
N LEU A 508 -10.88 -28.87 -19.66
CA LEU A 508 -10.34 -28.73 -21.01
C LEU A 508 -10.17 -30.07 -21.74
N GLU A 509 -9.90 -31.15 -21.02
CA GLU A 509 -9.69 -32.49 -21.60
C GLU A 509 -10.91 -33.08 -22.29
N GLN A 510 -12.10 -32.55 -21.99
CA GLN A 510 -13.32 -32.90 -22.71
C GLN A 510 -13.34 -32.33 -24.14
N HIS A 511 -12.43 -31.41 -24.45
CA HIS A 511 -12.39 -30.65 -25.70
C HIS A 511 -11.05 -30.75 -26.45
N ILE A 512 -9.94 -31.02 -25.75
CA ILE A 512 -8.59 -31.08 -26.32
C ILE A 512 -7.75 -32.20 -25.68
N GLU A 513 -7.09 -33.00 -26.50
CA GLU A 513 -6.08 -33.96 -26.07
C GLU A 513 -4.81 -33.22 -25.62
N MET A 514 -4.36 -33.47 -24.39
CA MET A 514 -3.18 -32.84 -23.82
C MET A 514 -2.15 -33.89 -23.42
N GLU A 515 -0.95 -33.79 -24.00
CA GLU A 515 0.21 -34.60 -23.63
C GLU A 515 1.25 -33.72 -22.91
N VAL A 516 1.90 -34.21 -21.85
CA VAL A 516 2.94 -33.46 -21.12
C VAL A 516 4.26 -34.20 -21.20
N LEU A 517 5.31 -33.54 -21.70
CA LEU A 517 6.63 -34.14 -21.94
C LEU A 517 7.54 -34.14 -20.71
N THR A 518 7.36 -33.16 -19.84
CA THR A 518 8.19 -32.92 -18.65
C THR A 518 7.39 -33.17 -17.38
N GLU A 519 8.08 -33.31 -16.25
CA GLU A 519 7.45 -33.45 -14.95
C GLU A 519 6.50 -32.27 -14.67
N SER A 520 5.31 -32.58 -14.16
CA SER A 520 4.25 -31.61 -13.88
C SER A 520 3.43 -32.08 -12.69
N LEU A 521 3.45 -31.29 -11.61
CA LEU A 521 2.63 -31.48 -10.42
C LEU A 521 1.14 -31.45 -10.76
N TYR A 522 0.74 -30.63 -11.74
CA TYR A 522 -0.64 -30.60 -12.21
C TYR A 522 -1.11 -31.94 -12.77
N MET A 523 -0.18 -32.81 -13.20
CA MET A 523 -0.49 -34.15 -13.69
C MET A 523 -0.33 -35.20 -12.58
N GLN A 524 0.63 -35.03 -11.66
CA GLN A 524 0.84 -35.96 -10.53
C GLN A 524 -0.28 -35.89 -9.48
N GLU A 525 -0.68 -34.68 -9.07
CA GLU A 525 -1.75 -34.49 -8.08
C GLU A 525 -3.14 -34.76 -8.68
N ARG A 526 -3.24 -34.81 -10.01
CA ARG A 526 -4.46 -35.13 -10.75
C ARG A 526 -5.02 -36.51 -10.41
N ASP A 527 -4.12 -37.46 -10.17
CA ASP A 527 -4.43 -38.86 -9.81
C ASP A 527 -4.71 -39.03 -8.31
N SER A 528 -4.39 -38.03 -7.48
CA SER A 528 -4.58 -38.07 -6.01
C SER A 528 -5.98 -37.64 -5.56
N TYR A 529 -6.71 -36.93 -6.43
CA TYR A 529 -8.07 -36.42 -6.21
C TYR A 529 -9.11 -37.09 -7.13
N ALA A 530 -8.84 -38.32 -7.58
CA ALA A 530 -9.76 -39.16 -8.35
C ALA A 530 -10.63 -40.03 -7.44
#